data_AF-A0A0P8AWG3-F1
#
_entry.id   AF-A0A0P8AWG3-F1
#
_cell.length_a   1.000
_cell.length_b   1.000
_cell.length_c   1.000
_cell.angle_alpha   90.00
_cell.angle_beta   90.00
_cell.angle_gamma   90.00
#
_symmetry.space_group_name_H-M   'P 1'
#
loop_
_entity.id
_entity.type
_entity.pdbx_description
1 polymer ?
#
loop_
_entity_poly.entity_id
_entity_poly.type
_entity_poly.pdbx_seq_one_letter_code
_entity_poly.pdbx_strand_id
1 'polypeptide(L)'
;MSVSLHAAAEWGETPGAFERAVEAIEQGDIVIANLLFLEEHVKPILPHLQARRDHCDAMAGVIADAAIVKLTRMGTLDMAAPESGMRKLIKRLRGSSKPSSDSGESRMRMLRRLPKILKYIPGKAQDLRAWFLVMQYWLGGSDDNIEAMLRFLLSRYCRHEGWRGGEAPAPVEYPEVGLYHPDLAERITEDAAALPAAEAPKGTVGLLMMRSYVLSGDTAHYDAVIRALEAKGLAV
;
A
#
# COMPACT_ATOMS: atom_id res chain seq x y z
N MET A 1 20.21 5.86 4.30
CA MET A 1 18.75 5.84 4.11
C MET A 1 18.12 5.24 5.35
N SER A 2 17.10 5.87 5.91
CA SER A 2 16.31 5.35 7.02
C SER A 2 14.84 5.24 6.59
N VAL A 3 14.15 4.23 7.10
CA VAL A 3 12.71 4.03 6.92
C VAL A 3 12.11 3.79 8.30
N SER A 4 11.03 4.50 8.63
CA SER A 4 10.30 4.33 9.88
C SER A 4 8.81 4.29 9.61
N LEU A 5 8.10 3.39 10.29
CA LEU A 5 6.64 3.27 10.24
C LEU A 5 6.08 3.71 11.60
N HIS A 6 5.02 4.52 11.57
CA HIS A 6 4.36 5.03 12.77
C HIS A 6 2.86 4.78 12.67
N ALA A 7 2.36 3.81 13.43
CA ALA A 7 0.95 3.44 13.40
C ALA A 7 0.13 4.37 14.31
N ALA A 8 -0.89 5.03 13.75
CA ALA A 8 -1.69 5.98 14.53
C ALA A 8 -2.47 5.34 15.69
N ALA A 9 -2.81 4.05 15.56
CA ALA A 9 -3.45 3.29 16.63
C ALA A 9 -2.60 3.22 17.91
N GLU A 10 -1.27 3.38 17.81
CA GLU A 10 -0.37 3.33 18.96
C GLU A 10 -0.29 4.67 19.71
N TRP A 11 -0.76 5.78 19.15
CA TRP A 11 -0.57 7.11 19.74
C TRP A 11 -1.26 7.29 21.09
N GLY A 12 -2.40 6.65 21.30
CA GLY A 12 -3.12 6.68 22.57
C GLY A 12 -2.64 5.65 23.59
N GLU A 13 -2.02 4.55 23.14
CA GLU A 13 -1.68 3.39 23.97
C GLU A 13 -0.20 3.35 24.36
N THR A 14 0.67 3.91 23.52
CA THR A 14 2.12 3.85 23.67
C THR A 14 2.70 5.24 23.94
N PRO A 15 3.21 5.51 25.15
CA PRO A 15 3.87 6.77 25.47
C PRO A 15 5.00 7.12 24.48
N GLY A 16 5.03 8.35 23.99
CA GLY A 16 6.05 8.82 23.05
C GLY A 16 5.80 8.45 21.59
N ALA A 17 4.80 7.62 21.26
CA ALA A 17 4.58 7.17 19.88
C ALA A 17 4.16 8.32 18.94
N PHE A 18 3.34 9.24 19.44
CA PHE A 18 2.94 10.42 18.67
C PHE A 18 4.12 11.36 18.44
N GLU A 19 4.94 11.62 19.46
CA GLU A 19 6.10 12.49 19.39
C GLU A 19 7.14 11.96 18.38
N ARG A 20 7.39 10.64 18.38
CA ARG A 20 8.26 10.00 17.39
C ARG A 20 7.72 10.13 15.97
N ALA A 21 6.40 10.03 15.79
CA ALA A 21 5.76 10.21 14.48
C ALA A 21 5.93 11.66 13.99
N VAL A 22 5.76 12.64 14.88
CA VAL A 22 5.97 14.06 14.60
C VAL A 22 7.42 14.33 14.19
N GLU A 23 8.39 13.86 14.98
CA GLU A 23 9.81 14.02 14.67
C GLU A 23 10.17 13.42 13.31
N ALA A 24 9.67 12.22 13.02
CA ALA A 24 9.89 11.56 11.73
C ALA A 24 9.28 12.34 10.56
N ILE A 25 8.10 12.95 10.75
CA ILE A 25 7.51 13.83 9.74
C ILE A 25 8.39 15.07 9.52
N GLU A 26 8.82 15.73 10.59
CA GLU A 26 9.62 16.97 10.50
C GLU A 26 10.95 16.77 9.75
N GLN A 27 11.55 15.58 9.90
CA GLN A 27 12.82 15.23 9.25
C GLN A 27 12.65 14.53 7.89
N GLY A 28 11.52 13.85 7.65
CA GLY A 28 11.33 12.93 6.53
C GLY A 28 11.41 13.57 5.15
N ASP A 29 12.24 13.02 4.26
CA ASP A 29 12.41 13.49 2.87
C ASP A 29 11.24 13.09 1.97
N ILE A 30 10.68 11.90 2.18
CA ILE A 30 9.48 11.42 1.51
C ILE A 30 8.50 10.97 2.59
N VAL A 31 7.30 11.55 2.60
CA VAL A 31 6.27 11.27 3.62
C VAL A 31 5.08 10.60 2.96
N ILE A 32 4.70 9.42 3.43
CA ILE A 32 3.49 8.71 3.00
C ILE A 32 2.51 8.71 4.18
N ALA A 33 1.38 9.42 4.02
CA ALA A 33 0.30 9.45 5.00
C ALA A 33 -0.87 8.62 4.47
N ASN A 34 -1.17 7.51 5.15
CA ASN A 34 -2.06 6.49 4.62
C ASN A 34 -2.93 5.84 5.71
N LEU A 35 -4.16 5.45 5.35
CA LEU A 35 -5.17 4.85 6.25
C LEU A 35 -5.52 5.72 7.47
N LEU A 36 -5.35 7.04 7.36
CA LEU A 36 -5.72 8.00 8.41
C LEU A 36 -7.11 8.58 8.14
N PHE A 37 -8.11 8.13 8.90
CA PHE A 37 -9.52 8.54 8.74
C PHE A 37 -10.18 9.06 10.02
N LEU A 38 -9.68 8.65 11.19
CA LEU A 38 -10.27 9.02 12.46
C LEU A 38 -9.89 10.46 12.79
N GLU A 39 -10.86 11.29 13.17
CA GLU A 39 -10.62 12.70 13.47
C GLU A 39 -9.59 12.88 14.60
N GLU A 40 -9.61 11.98 15.59
CA GLU A 40 -8.64 11.94 16.69
C GLU A 40 -7.20 11.68 16.24
N HIS A 41 -6.99 11.02 15.10
CA HIS A 41 -5.67 10.86 14.50
C HIS A 41 -5.36 12.00 13.51
N VAL A 42 -6.33 12.40 12.69
CA VAL A 42 -6.13 13.40 11.64
C VAL A 42 -5.84 14.77 12.25
N LYS A 43 -6.63 15.21 13.23
CA LYS A 43 -6.54 16.56 13.80
C LYS A 43 -5.18 16.86 14.44
N PRO A 44 -4.56 15.97 15.24
CA PRO A 44 -3.24 16.23 15.81
C PRO A 44 -2.10 16.19 14.80
N ILE A 45 -2.12 15.27 13.82
CA ILE A 45 -0.99 15.09 12.90
C ILE A 45 -0.99 16.08 11.73
N LEU A 46 -2.17 16.61 11.36
CA LEU A 46 -2.34 17.46 10.18
C LEU A 46 -1.46 18.73 10.19
N PRO A 47 -1.31 19.48 11.30
CA PRO A 47 -0.43 20.64 11.34
C PRO A 47 1.04 20.31 11.05
N HIS A 48 1.52 19.15 11.52
CA HIS A 48 2.90 18.71 11.28
C HIS A 48 3.11 18.30 9.82
N LEU A 49 2.14 17.58 9.23
CA LEU A 49 2.15 17.29 7.79
C LEU A 49 2.11 18.58 6.96
N GLN A 50 1.27 19.55 7.33
CA GLN A 50 1.19 20.86 6.66
C GLN A 50 2.52 21.61 6.71
N ALA A 51 3.12 21.69 7.90
CA ALA A 51 4.41 22.36 8.09
C ALA A 51 5.53 21.68 7.30
N ARG A 52 5.54 20.34 7.25
CA ARG A 52 6.57 19.61 6.50
C ARG A 52 6.39 19.68 4.99
N ARG A 53 5.13 19.71 4.53
CA ARG A 53 4.74 19.52 3.11
C ARG A 53 5.66 20.24 2.14
N ASP A 54 6.03 21.49 2.44
CA ASP A 54 6.78 22.30 1.50
C ASP A 54 8.29 22.06 1.48
N HIS A 55 8.80 21.35 2.48
CA HIS A 55 10.22 21.10 2.73
C HIS A 55 10.66 19.65 2.48
N CYS A 56 9.73 18.73 2.22
CA CYS A 56 10.03 17.35 1.79
C CYS A 56 10.05 17.23 0.25
N ASP A 57 10.79 16.24 -0.25
CA ASP A 57 10.93 15.91 -1.67
C ASP A 57 9.59 15.46 -2.28
N ALA A 58 8.81 14.69 -1.51
CA ALA A 58 7.45 14.28 -1.87
C ALA A 58 6.59 14.00 -0.63
N MET A 59 5.32 14.38 -0.70
CA MET A 59 4.30 14.00 0.26
C MET A 59 3.15 13.30 -0.47
N ALA A 60 2.85 12.06 -0.10
CA ALA A 60 1.78 11.27 -0.67
C ALA A 60 0.70 11.02 0.39
N GLY A 61 -0.42 11.73 0.28
CA GLY A 61 -1.65 11.39 1.01
C GLY A 61 -2.47 10.40 0.19
N VAL A 62 -2.49 9.13 0.60
CA VAL A 62 -3.19 8.06 -0.12
C VAL A 62 -4.17 7.36 0.82
N ILE A 63 -5.36 6.99 0.34
CA ILE A 63 -6.38 6.24 1.12
C ILE A 63 -6.53 6.83 2.54
N ALA A 64 -6.76 8.14 2.62
CA ALA A 64 -6.80 8.91 3.87
C ALA A 64 -7.89 9.99 3.81
N ASP A 65 -8.08 10.71 4.91
CA ASP A 65 -8.98 11.86 5.00
C ASP A 65 -8.68 12.91 3.92
N ALA A 66 -9.72 13.61 3.47
CA ALA A 66 -9.63 14.60 2.40
C ALA A 66 -8.62 15.72 2.71
N ALA A 67 -8.48 16.12 3.98
CA ALA A 67 -7.50 17.12 4.39
C ALA A 67 -6.06 16.64 4.16
N ILE A 68 -5.77 15.36 4.45
CA ILE A 68 -4.46 14.74 4.22
C ILE A 68 -4.21 14.54 2.72
N VAL A 69 -5.20 14.03 1.97
CA VAL A 69 -5.08 13.87 0.51
C VAL A 69 -4.77 15.21 -0.16
N LYS A 70 -5.36 16.31 0.31
CA LYS A 70 -5.09 17.66 -0.20
C LYS A 70 -3.64 18.10 0.00
N LEU A 71 -2.93 17.58 0.99
CA LEU A 71 -1.50 17.87 1.20
C LEU A 71 -0.57 17.18 0.21
N THR A 72 -1.07 16.24 -0.60
CA THR A 72 -0.26 15.55 -1.60
C THR A 72 0.48 16.54 -2.50
N ARG A 73 1.80 16.38 -2.57
CA ARG A 73 2.74 17.13 -3.41
C ARG A 73 3.83 16.18 -3.90
N MET A 74 3.85 15.89 -5.19
CA MET A 74 4.79 14.93 -5.80
C MET A 74 5.22 15.46 -7.17
N GLY A 75 6.46 15.94 -7.30
CA GLY A 75 6.92 16.56 -8.54
C GLY A 75 6.01 17.71 -8.97
N THR A 76 5.38 17.58 -10.14
CA THR A 76 4.43 18.55 -10.69
C THR A 76 3.00 18.40 -10.16
N LEU A 77 2.70 17.31 -9.44
CA LEU A 77 1.40 17.11 -8.82
C LEU A 77 1.30 17.92 -7.53
N ASP A 78 0.33 18.82 -7.48
CA ASP A 78 -0.07 19.53 -6.27
C ASP A 78 -1.59 19.45 -6.10
N MET A 79 -2.04 18.75 -5.04
CA MET A 79 -3.47 18.60 -4.74
C MET A 79 -4.08 19.82 -4.03
N ALA A 80 -3.26 20.72 -3.48
CA ALA A 80 -3.68 21.96 -2.85
C ALA A 80 -3.85 23.10 -3.88
N ALA A 81 -3.12 23.05 -5.00
CA ALA A 81 -3.15 24.06 -6.06
C ALA A 81 -4.58 24.40 -6.55
N PRO A 82 -4.85 25.68 -6.91
CA PRO A 82 -6.14 26.11 -7.46
C PRO A 82 -6.57 25.27 -8.68
N GLU A 83 -7.87 25.27 -9.00
CA GLU A 83 -8.45 24.39 -10.03
C GLU A 83 -7.72 24.42 -11.39
N SER A 84 -6.80 23.48 -11.57
CA SER A 84 -6.15 23.19 -12.84
C SER A 84 -6.93 22.11 -13.60
N GLY A 85 -6.55 21.86 -14.87
CA GLY A 85 -7.07 20.73 -15.65
C GLY A 85 -6.92 19.37 -14.95
N MET A 86 -5.96 19.24 -14.02
CA MET A 86 -5.72 18.04 -13.22
C MET A 86 -6.87 17.77 -12.23
N ARG A 87 -7.41 18.79 -11.56
CA ARG A 87 -8.57 18.63 -10.66
C ARG A 87 -9.84 18.25 -11.43
N LYS A 88 -10.03 18.77 -12.65
CA LYS A 88 -11.14 18.34 -13.53
C LYS A 88 -11.02 16.86 -13.93
N LEU A 89 -9.80 16.39 -14.20
CA LEU A 89 -9.52 14.98 -14.48
C LEU A 89 -9.81 14.11 -13.25
N ILE A 90 -9.32 14.49 -12.06
CA ILE A 90 -9.57 13.78 -10.80
C ILE A 90 -11.06 13.74 -10.48
N LYS A 91 -11.79 14.85 -10.63
CA LYS A 91 -13.25 14.91 -10.39
C LYS A 91 -14.03 14.01 -11.35
N ARG A 92 -13.59 13.88 -12.61
CA ARG A 92 -14.16 12.92 -13.57
C ARG A 92 -13.85 11.47 -13.21
N LEU A 93 -12.66 11.20 -12.66
CA LEU A 93 -12.23 9.87 -12.25
C LEU A 93 -12.87 9.41 -10.93
N ARG A 94 -13.06 10.34 -9.97
CA ARG A 94 -13.58 10.04 -8.62
C ARG A 94 -15.10 10.07 -8.52
N GLY A 95 -15.80 10.53 -9.56
CA GLY A 95 -17.24 10.78 -9.50
C GLY A 95 -17.60 12.02 -8.66
N SER A 96 -18.82 12.53 -8.85
CA SER A 96 -19.29 13.73 -8.15
C SER A 96 -19.38 13.50 -6.64
N SER A 97 -18.66 14.32 -5.88
CA SER A 97 -18.67 14.39 -4.43
C SER A 97 -20.01 14.86 -3.86
N LYS A 98 -21.04 14.02 -3.93
CA LYS A 98 -22.20 14.14 -3.04
C LYS A 98 -21.93 13.33 -1.77
N PRO A 99 -22.33 13.82 -0.59
CA PRO A 99 -22.17 13.10 0.65
C PRO A 99 -23.20 11.97 0.70
N SER A 100 -22.82 10.81 0.20
CA SER A 100 -23.56 9.57 0.42
C SER A 100 -22.55 8.47 0.65
N SER A 101 -22.46 8.00 1.90
CA SER A 101 -21.93 6.69 2.28
C SER A 101 -20.83 6.16 1.34
N ASP A 102 -19.63 6.71 1.45
CA ASP A 102 -18.47 6.23 0.68
C ASP A 102 -18.06 4.86 1.22
N SER A 103 -18.78 3.82 0.78
CA SER A 103 -18.61 2.44 1.22
C SER A 103 -17.26 1.92 0.74
N GLY A 104 -16.65 1.03 1.53
CA GLY A 104 -15.38 0.38 1.17
C GLY A 104 -15.42 -0.29 -0.21
N GLU A 105 -16.59 -0.75 -0.66
CA GLU A 105 -16.83 -1.30 -1.99
C GLU A 105 -16.63 -0.27 -3.12
N SER A 106 -17.08 0.97 -2.95
CA SER A 106 -16.88 2.07 -3.91
C SER A 106 -15.39 2.38 -4.07
N ARG A 107 -14.66 2.41 -2.94
CA ARG A 107 -13.20 2.57 -2.92
C ARG A 107 -12.51 1.40 -3.59
N MET A 108 -12.87 0.15 -3.29
CA MET A 108 -12.30 -1.03 -3.96
C MET A 108 -12.59 -1.05 -5.46
N ARG A 109 -13.79 -0.65 -5.89
CA ARG A 109 -14.14 -0.53 -7.31
C ARG A 109 -13.31 0.55 -8.02
N MET A 110 -13.01 1.67 -7.35
CA MET A 110 -12.10 2.69 -7.86
C MET A 110 -10.68 2.13 -8.00
N LEU A 111 -10.20 1.41 -6.98
CA LEU A 111 -8.87 0.83 -6.92
C LEU A 111 -8.65 -0.27 -7.99
N ARG A 112 -9.61 -1.17 -8.18
CA ARG A 112 -9.62 -2.17 -9.26
C ARG A 112 -9.64 -1.55 -10.67
N ARG A 113 -10.08 -0.30 -10.80
CA ARG A 113 -10.09 0.45 -12.08
C ARG A 113 -8.83 1.28 -12.30
N LEU A 114 -7.96 1.42 -11.30
CA LEU A 114 -6.71 2.17 -11.42
C LEU A 114 -5.85 1.72 -12.60
N PRO A 115 -5.58 0.42 -12.84
CA PRO A 115 -4.72 0.02 -13.97
C PRO A 115 -5.24 0.53 -15.32
N LYS A 116 -6.57 0.50 -15.51
CA LYS A 116 -7.24 1.01 -16.72
C LYS A 116 -7.14 2.53 -16.81
N ILE A 117 -7.28 3.24 -15.69
CA ILE A 117 -7.14 4.70 -15.63
C ILE A 117 -5.71 5.12 -16.00
N LEU A 118 -4.70 4.43 -15.48
CA LEU A 118 -3.28 4.76 -15.70
C LEU A 118 -2.87 4.74 -17.17
N LYS A 119 -3.44 3.85 -17.99
CA LYS A 119 -3.16 3.74 -19.44
C LYS A 119 -3.55 5.00 -20.23
N TYR A 120 -4.53 5.75 -19.74
CA TYR A 120 -5.04 6.95 -20.42
C TYR A 120 -4.48 8.27 -19.85
N ILE A 121 -3.58 8.21 -18.87
CA ILE A 121 -2.98 9.41 -18.29
C ILE A 121 -1.89 9.94 -19.23
N PRO A 122 -2.04 11.17 -19.78
CA PRO A 122 -1.09 11.74 -20.72
C PRO A 122 0.28 11.99 -20.07
N GLY A 123 1.34 12.11 -20.88
CA GLY A 123 2.71 12.35 -20.41
C GLY A 123 2.89 13.56 -19.49
N LYS A 124 2.00 14.57 -19.56
CA LYS A 124 2.01 15.73 -18.67
C LYS A 124 1.47 15.48 -17.26
N ALA A 125 0.91 14.28 -16.99
CA ALA A 125 0.26 13.91 -15.74
C ALA A 125 0.92 12.68 -15.09
N GLN A 126 2.21 12.43 -15.36
CA GLN A 126 2.92 11.26 -14.84
C GLN A 126 3.01 11.24 -13.30
N ASP A 127 3.01 12.39 -12.64
CA ASP A 127 2.99 12.43 -11.17
C ASP A 127 1.62 12.07 -10.59
N LEU A 128 0.53 12.36 -11.31
CA LEU A 128 -0.80 11.83 -10.95
C LEU A 128 -0.83 10.31 -11.12
N ARG A 129 -0.24 9.79 -12.21
CA ARG A 129 -0.06 8.35 -12.38
C ARG A 129 0.78 7.75 -11.25
N ALA A 130 1.86 8.41 -10.84
CA ALA A 130 2.71 7.96 -9.75
C ALA A 130 1.96 7.89 -8.43
N TRP A 131 1.13 8.88 -8.11
CA TRP A 131 0.28 8.86 -6.91
C TRP A 131 -0.70 7.68 -6.90
N PHE A 132 -1.28 7.32 -8.06
CA PHE A 132 -2.10 6.11 -8.18
C PHE A 132 -1.28 4.81 -8.08
N LEU A 133 -0.05 4.77 -8.59
CA LEU A 133 0.84 3.62 -8.43
C LEU A 133 1.19 3.38 -6.95
N VAL A 134 1.42 4.43 -6.16
CA VAL A 134 1.61 4.33 -4.70
C VAL A 134 0.42 3.62 -4.04
N MET A 135 -0.81 3.95 -4.43
CA MET A 135 -1.99 3.23 -3.94
C MET A 135 -1.99 1.76 -4.34
N GLN A 136 -1.59 1.44 -5.58
CA GLN A 136 -1.55 0.06 -6.06
C GLN A 136 -0.54 -0.79 -5.31
N TYR A 137 0.69 -0.29 -5.10
CA TYR A 137 1.67 -0.98 -4.27
C TYR A 137 1.11 -1.23 -2.87
N TRP A 138 0.53 -0.21 -2.24
CA TRP A 138 -0.01 -0.35 -0.89
C TRP A 138 -1.10 -1.44 -0.81
N LEU A 139 -2.00 -1.50 -1.79
CA LEU A 139 -3.10 -2.47 -1.81
C LEU A 139 -2.65 -3.89 -2.12
N GLY A 140 -1.55 -4.03 -2.86
CA GLY A 140 -0.90 -5.33 -3.02
C GLY A 140 -0.44 -5.90 -1.67
N GLY A 141 -0.02 -5.03 -0.74
CA GLY A 141 0.13 -5.35 0.68
C GLY A 141 1.23 -6.34 1.04
N SER A 142 2.07 -6.71 0.08
CA SER A 142 3.23 -7.60 0.26
C SER A 142 4.51 -6.83 0.50
N ASP A 143 5.51 -7.47 1.11
CA ASP A 143 6.84 -6.89 1.32
C ASP A 143 7.48 -6.43 0.01
N ASP A 144 7.37 -7.23 -1.05
CA ASP A 144 7.83 -6.88 -2.40
C ASP A 144 7.19 -5.58 -2.92
N ASN A 145 5.91 -5.37 -2.63
CA ASN A 145 5.21 -4.18 -3.08
C ASN A 145 5.64 -2.95 -2.28
N ILE A 146 5.87 -3.10 -0.98
CA ILE A 146 6.40 -2.01 -0.14
C ILE A 146 7.82 -1.65 -0.57
N GLU A 147 8.69 -2.63 -0.80
CA GLU A 147 10.03 -2.39 -1.32
C GLU A 147 10.00 -1.69 -2.68
N ALA A 148 9.20 -2.20 -3.62
CA ALA A 148 9.05 -1.61 -4.95
C ALA A 148 8.47 -0.18 -4.88
N MET A 149 7.54 0.09 -3.97
CA MET A 149 7.00 1.44 -3.72
C MET A 149 8.10 2.42 -3.27
N LEU A 150 8.94 1.99 -2.33
CA LEU A 150 10.05 2.82 -1.83
C LEU A 150 11.07 3.09 -2.93
N ARG A 151 11.48 2.06 -3.68
CA ARG A 151 12.36 2.19 -4.87
C ARG A 151 11.75 3.15 -5.88
N PHE A 152 10.46 3.01 -6.16
CA PHE A 152 9.73 3.85 -7.11
C PHE A 152 9.72 5.32 -6.68
N LEU A 153 9.41 5.61 -5.42
CA LEU A 153 9.37 6.97 -4.90
C LEU A 153 10.76 7.61 -4.87
N LEU A 154 11.79 6.86 -4.42
CA LEU A 154 13.18 7.33 -4.39
C LEU A 154 13.67 7.64 -5.82
N SER A 155 13.43 6.74 -6.78
CA SER A 155 13.84 6.91 -8.17
C SER A 155 13.28 8.18 -8.83
N ARG A 156 12.11 8.64 -8.39
CA ARG A 156 11.40 9.77 -8.99
C ARG A 156 11.61 11.09 -8.26
N TYR A 157 11.58 11.08 -6.93
CA TYR A 157 11.40 12.30 -6.16
C TYR A 157 12.59 12.65 -5.29
N CYS A 158 13.44 11.68 -4.91
CA CYS A 158 14.56 11.92 -4.01
C CYS A 158 15.44 13.07 -4.50
N ARG A 159 15.79 14.04 -3.64
CA ARG A 159 16.68 15.15 -3.98
C ARG A 159 18.09 14.71 -4.37
N HIS A 160 18.53 13.54 -3.88
CA HIS A 160 19.86 13.02 -4.16
C HIS A 160 19.90 12.39 -5.55
N GLU A 161 20.63 13.00 -6.48
CA GLU A 161 20.68 12.58 -7.88
C GLU A 161 21.09 11.12 -8.08
N GLY A 162 22.00 10.59 -7.25
CA GLY A 162 22.44 9.19 -7.31
C GLY A 162 21.36 8.16 -6.98
N TRP A 163 20.23 8.59 -6.41
CA TRP A 163 19.06 7.73 -6.16
C TRP A 163 17.97 7.89 -7.22
N ARG A 164 18.09 8.87 -8.12
CA ARG A 164 17.13 9.10 -9.20
C ARG A 164 17.37 8.16 -10.37
N GLY A 165 16.30 7.84 -11.10
CA GLY A 165 16.36 7.05 -12.33
C GLY A 165 16.56 5.54 -12.13
N GLY A 166 16.57 5.07 -10.88
CA GLY A 166 16.57 3.64 -10.57
C GLY A 166 15.30 2.93 -11.06
N GLU A 167 15.42 1.63 -11.33
CA GLU A 167 14.28 0.80 -11.69
C GLU A 167 13.48 0.38 -10.46
N ALA A 168 12.15 0.36 -10.61
CA ALA A 168 11.22 -0.15 -9.62
C ALA A 168 10.28 -1.16 -10.30
N PRO A 169 10.15 -2.39 -9.78
CA PRO A 169 9.19 -3.37 -10.29
C PRO A 169 7.77 -2.82 -10.26
N ALA A 170 6.92 -3.17 -11.22
CA ALA A 170 5.51 -2.79 -11.17
C ALA A 170 4.80 -3.42 -9.96
N PRO A 171 3.72 -2.80 -9.44
CA PRO A 171 2.94 -3.40 -8.35
C PRO A 171 2.45 -4.81 -8.73
N VAL A 172 2.66 -5.77 -7.84
CA VAL A 172 2.20 -7.15 -7.99
C VAL A 172 0.82 -7.28 -7.37
N GLU A 173 -0.12 -7.84 -8.13
CA GLU A 173 -1.47 -8.14 -7.66
C GLU A 173 -1.52 -9.60 -7.22
N TYR A 174 -1.96 -9.82 -5.97
CA TYR A 174 -2.14 -11.15 -5.41
C TYR A 174 -3.62 -11.49 -5.38
N PRO A 175 -3.99 -12.76 -5.66
CA PRO A 175 -5.39 -13.16 -5.70
C PRO A 175 -6.11 -12.89 -4.38
N GLU A 176 -7.43 -12.62 -4.46
CA GLU A 176 -8.27 -12.37 -3.28
C GLU A 176 -8.47 -13.66 -2.46
N VAL A 177 -8.54 -14.80 -3.15
CA VAL A 177 -8.60 -16.15 -2.57
C VAL A 177 -7.61 -17.00 -3.35
N GLY A 178 -6.83 -17.80 -2.64
CA GLY A 178 -5.88 -18.72 -3.24
C GLY A 178 -5.54 -19.85 -2.28
N LEU A 179 -4.75 -20.77 -2.79
CA LEU A 179 -4.17 -21.88 -2.07
C LEU A 179 -2.72 -21.54 -1.75
N TYR A 180 -2.23 -22.07 -0.63
CA TYR A 180 -0.88 -21.81 -0.16
C TYR A 180 -0.18 -23.13 0.12
N HIS A 181 1.09 -23.23 -0.29
CA HIS A 181 1.98 -24.30 0.18
C HIS A 181 3.44 -23.82 0.20
N PRO A 182 4.23 -24.14 1.23
CA PRO A 182 5.64 -23.75 1.31
C PRO A 182 6.53 -24.27 0.17
N ASP A 183 6.11 -25.35 -0.53
CA ASP A 183 6.86 -25.95 -1.65
C ASP A 183 6.53 -25.34 -3.02
N LEU A 184 5.50 -24.51 -3.12
CA LEU A 184 5.22 -23.78 -4.36
C LEU A 184 6.27 -22.68 -4.55
N ALA A 185 6.76 -22.50 -5.78
CA ALA A 185 7.75 -21.48 -6.08
C ALA A 185 7.28 -20.06 -5.71
N GLU A 186 6.03 -19.72 -6.04
CA GLU A 186 5.38 -18.46 -5.65
C GLU A 186 4.63 -18.55 -4.32
N ARG A 187 4.65 -19.72 -3.67
CA ARG A 187 3.95 -20.09 -2.42
C ARG A 187 2.42 -20.00 -2.48
N ILE A 188 1.85 -19.22 -3.38
CA ILE A 188 0.42 -19.03 -3.63
C ILE A 188 0.07 -19.55 -5.03
N THR A 189 -1.10 -20.16 -5.16
CA THR A 189 -1.67 -20.57 -6.45
C THR A 189 -3.20 -20.48 -6.42
N GLU A 190 -3.85 -20.29 -7.56
CA GLU A 190 -5.30 -20.50 -7.70
C GLU A 190 -5.63 -21.91 -8.24
N ASP A 191 -4.61 -22.66 -8.66
CA ASP A 191 -4.74 -24.02 -9.19
C ASP A 191 -4.46 -25.08 -8.11
N ALA A 192 -5.49 -25.83 -7.74
CA ALA A 192 -5.38 -26.92 -6.77
C ALA A 192 -4.48 -28.06 -7.25
N ALA A 193 -4.35 -28.26 -8.57
CA ALA A 193 -3.48 -29.30 -9.12
C ALA A 193 -1.98 -28.97 -8.95
N ALA A 194 -1.65 -27.71 -8.65
CA ALA A 194 -0.28 -27.30 -8.36
C ALA A 194 0.18 -27.65 -6.93
N LEU A 195 -0.75 -27.94 -6.01
CA LEU A 195 -0.41 -28.34 -4.65
C LEU A 195 0.35 -29.68 -4.65
N PRO A 196 1.34 -29.87 -3.76
CA PRO A 196 2.04 -31.15 -3.64
C PRO A 196 1.07 -32.31 -3.40
N ALA A 197 1.17 -33.34 -4.23
CA ALA A 197 0.38 -34.54 -4.08
C ALA A 197 0.98 -35.40 -2.94
N ALA A 198 0.18 -35.70 -1.92
CA ALA A 198 0.52 -36.74 -0.97
C ALA A 198 0.34 -38.12 -1.62
N GLU A 199 1.34 -39.00 -1.52
CA GLU A 199 1.19 -40.39 -1.93
C GLU A 199 0.27 -41.14 -0.94
N ALA A 200 -0.89 -41.59 -1.43
CA ALA A 200 -1.89 -42.34 -0.65
C ALA A 200 -2.23 -41.69 0.72
N PRO A 201 -2.80 -40.47 0.73
CA PRO A 201 -3.05 -39.75 1.97
C PRO A 201 -4.06 -40.49 2.85
N LYS A 202 -3.80 -40.50 4.16
CA LYS A 202 -4.73 -41.07 5.16
C LYS A 202 -6.00 -40.22 5.33
N GLY A 203 -5.95 -38.97 4.86
CA GLY A 203 -7.04 -38.00 4.90
C GLY A 203 -6.54 -36.63 4.42
N THR A 204 -7.46 -35.68 4.27
CA THR A 204 -7.17 -34.30 3.84
C THR A 204 -7.58 -33.31 4.92
N VAL A 205 -6.73 -32.32 5.20
CA VAL A 205 -6.99 -31.25 6.17
C VAL A 205 -6.88 -29.90 5.49
N GLY A 206 -8.01 -29.20 5.31
CA GLY A 206 -8.00 -27.83 4.83
C GLY A 206 -7.64 -26.85 5.95
N LEU A 207 -6.65 -25.99 5.70
CA LEU A 207 -6.26 -24.92 6.61
C LEU A 207 -6.78 -23.57 6.13
N LEU A 208 -7.38 -22.81 7.05
CA LEU A 208 -7.76 -21.42 6.80
C LEU A 208 -6.68 -20.50 7.35
N MET A 209 -6.17 -19.63 6.49
CA MET A 209 -5.04 -18.76 6.76
C MET A 209 -5.45 -17.31 6.54
N MET A 210 -4.87 -16.39 7.32
CA MET A 210 -5.06 -14.97 7.06
C MET A 210 -4.14 -14.55 5.93
N ARG A 211 -4.73 -14.03 4.84
CA ARG A 211 -3.99 -13.53 3.66
C ARG A 211 -2.88 -12.54 4.04
N SER A 212 -3.09 -11.71 5.06
CA SER A 212 -2.11 -10.72 5.51
C SER A 212 -0.76 -11.33 5.88
N TYR A 213 -0.74 -12.46 6.61
CA TYR A 213 0.50 -13.14 6.99
C TYR A 213 1.18 -13.82 5.81
N VAL A 214 0.40 -14.37 4.88
CA VAL A 214 0.95 -14.98 3.66
C VAL A 214 1.66 -13.92 2.80
N LEU A 215 1.02 -12.76 2.63
CA LEU A 215 1.59 -11.68 1.82
C LEU A 215 2.77 -10.96 2.47
N SER A 216 2.81 -10.87 3.81
CA SER A 216 3.94 -10.33 4.55
C SER A 216 5.08 -11.33 4.73
N GLY A 217 4.94 -12.56 4.19
CA GLY A 217 5.93 -13.63 4.35
C GLY A 217 6.02 -14.21 5.77
N ASP A 218 5.21 -13.74 6.73
CA ASP A 218 5.17 -14.23 8.11
C ASP A 218 4.40 -15.57 8.20
N THR A 219 4.98 -16.58 7.58
CA THR A 219 4.35 -17.87 7.29
C THR A 219 4.99 -19.02 8.04
N ALA A 220 6.08 -18.80 8.77
CA ALA A 220 6.85 -19.87 9.42
C ALA A 220 5.99 -20.74 10.36
N HIS A 221 5.02 -20.13 11.05
CA HIS A 221 4.09 -20.85 11.92
C HIS A 221 3.10 -21.71 11.12
N TYR A 222 2.64 -21.23 9.97
CA TYR A 222 1.81 -22.00 9.06
C TYR A 222 2.57 -23.15 8.41
N ASP A 223 3.80 -22.89 7.96
CA ASP A 223 4.70 -23.90 7.39
C ASP A 223 4.89 -25.04 8.39
N ALA A 224 5.18 -24.72 9.65
CA ALA A 224 5.35 -25.72 10.69
C ALA A 224 4.10 -26.60 10.88
N VAL A 225 2.89 -26.02 10.82
CA VAL A 225 1.62 -26.77 10.92
C VAL A 225 1.43 -27.67 9.70
N ILE A 226 1.66 -27.16 8.49
CA ILE A 226 1.57 -27.92 7.24
C ILE A 226 2.52 -29.12 7.31
N ARG A 227 3.81 -28.89 7.61
CA ARG A 227 4.81 -29.95 7.74
C ARG A 227 4.44 -31.01 8.79
N ALA A 228 3.89 -30.58 9.93
CA ALA A 228 3.48 -31.50 10.99
C ALA A 228 2.29 -32.38 10.60
N LEU A 229 1.39 -31.89 9.74
CA LEU A 229 0.27 -32.66 9.19
C LEU A 229 0.75 -33.60 8.08
N GLU A 230 1.59 -33.12 7.16
CA GLU A 230 2.22 -33.92 6.11
C GLU A 230 3.01 -35.09 6.70
N ALA A 231 3.80 -34.85 7.75
CA ALA A 231 4.57 -35.90 8.44
C ALA A 231 3.69 -37.01 9.07
N LYS A 232 2.40 -36.75 9.28
CA LYS A 232 1.42 -37.76 9.74
C LYS A 232 0.79 -38.54 8.58
N GLY A 233 1.11 -38.19 7.33
CA GLY A 233 0.57 -38.77 6.11
C GLY A 233 -0.78 -38.17 5.69
N LEU A 234 -1.03 -36.91 6.04
CA LEU A 234 -2.22 -36.17 5.63
C LEU A 234 -1.88 -35.29 4.42
N ALA A 235 -2.82 -35.18 3.48
CA ALA A 235 -2.79 -34.12 2.48
C ALA A 235 -3.28 -32.81 3.13
N VAL A 236 -2.63 -31.69 2.81
CA VAL A 236 -2.93 -30.37 3.37
C VAL A 236 -3.18 -29.37 2.25
#